data_AF-A0AAV2NX38-F1
#
_entry.id   AF-A0AAV2NX38-F1
#
_cell.length_a   1.000
_cell.length_b   1.000
_cell.length_c   1.000
_cell.angle_alpha   90.00
_cell.angle_beta   90.00
_cell.angle_gamma   90.00
#
_symmetry.space_group_name_H-M   'P 1'
#
loop_
_entity.id
_entity.type
_entity.pdbx_description
1 polymer ?
#
loop_
_entity_poly.entity_id
_entity_poly.type
_entity_poly.pdbx_seq_one_letter_code
_entity_poly.pdbx_strand_id
1 'polypeptide(L)'
;MEALIKAKSSVKFSPAERETVLEVLEECADSLVVYHNTLRQQPMGGDAANFYPEVEVSETSILQSLIGNVAEMTDSRKKAVREKLQRDSLYVSGIIRDLKREISERGTIEVLIKEIERITSREEQERFLSEENGKMQTIIAKLRKTIVDKKTSNEKEEESLTKKLTLTRDEKERLKLIKDVEMRYVQAWETARREQNVLRYKLKMDQLEKTLNNYYVREKNENCVNSELTRYLTWRVAFIENRIEQWRQRYDREQRMYEKEICKVRNEIEDAQKYLEQLTTEYCSNQEFIDTYLAEQEALRRQKEHEDHVQRCTIRIQAWWRGVMVRRKLGPYRPEEKKKKRPVKTKK
;
A
#
# COMPACT_ATOMS: atom_id res chain seq x y z
N MET A 1 -69.11 -45.64 -55.50
CA MET A 1 -69.91 -46.83 -55.19
C MET A 1 -71.35 -46.36 -55.22
N GLU A 2 -72.08 -46.73 -56.28
CA GLU A 2 -73.07 -47.82 -56.24
C GLU A 2 -74.41 -47.34 -55.69
N ALA A 3 -75.57 -47.76 -56.18
CA ALA A 3 -75.94 -48.40 -57.45
C ALA A 3 -77.47 -48.34 -57.54
N LEU A 4 -78.04 -48.42 -58.76
CA LEU A 4 -79.49 -48.43 -59.00
C LEU A 4 -80.17 -47.09 -58.60
N ILE A 5 -81.32 -46.67 -59.14
CA ILE A 5 -82.37 -47.41 -59.85
C ILE A 5 -82.62 -46.79 -61.23
N LYS A 6 -82.24 -47.53 -62.27
CA LYS A 6 -82.68 -47.31 -63.64
C LYS A 6 -84.10 -47.88 -63.79
N ALA A 7 -85.12 -47.05 -63.57
CA ALA A 7 -86.51 -47.40 -63.82
C ALA A 7 -87.22 -46.30 -64.62
N LYS A 8 -86.93 -46.23 -65.93
CA LYS A 8 -87.85 -45.59 -66.88
C LYS A 8 -89.11 -46.45 -66.97
N SER A 9 -90.02 -46.31 -66.01
CA SER A 9 -91.42 -46.68 -66.21
C SER A 9 -91.98 -45.74 -67.28
N SER A 10 -92.13 -46.25 -68.51
CA SER A 10 -92.89 -45.53 -69.53
C SER A 10 -94.37 -45.57 -69.16
N VAL A 11 -94.78 -44.69 -68.24
CA VAL A 11 -96.19 -44.44 -67.91
C VAL A 11 -96.83 -43.81 -69.14
N LYS A 12 -97.29 -44.67 -70.05
CA LYS A 12 -98.12 -44.28 -71.17
C LYS A 12 -99.55 -44.19 -70.63
N PHE A 13 -100.06 -42.97 -70.53
CA PHE A 13 -101.45 -42.74 -70.16
C PHE A 13 -102.40 -43.57 -71.05
N SER A 14 -103.35 -44.23 -70.40
CA SER A 14 -104.54 -44.84 -71.00
C SER A 14 -105.34 -43.78 -71.78
N PRO A 15 -106.09 -44.12 -72.85
CA PRO A 15 -106.83 -43.13 -73.63
C PRO A 15 -107.74 -42.21 -72.80
N ALA A 16 -108.44 -42.75 -71.79
CA ALA A 16 -109.28 -41.97 -70.87
C ALA A 16 -108.47 -41.06 -69.91
N GLU A 17 -107.27 -41.47 -69.53
CA GLU A 17 -106.37 -40.66 -68.70
C GLU A 17 -105.76 -39.50 -69.49
N ARG A 18 -105.54 -39.68 -70.81
CA ARG A 18 -105.04 -38.60 -71.68
C ARG A 18 -106.04 -37.46 -71.80
N GLU A 19 -107.31 -37.78 -71.96
CA GLU A 19 -108.37 -36.79 -72.17
C GLU A 19 -108.58 -35.95 -70.89
N THR A 20 -108.65 -36.62 -69.73
CA THR A 20 -108.72 -35.94 -68.42
C THR A 20 -107.45 -35.14 -68.08
N VAL A 21 -106.25 -35.63 -68.40
CA VAL A 21 -104.99 -34.87 -68.18
C VAL A 21 -104.87 -33.71 -69.17
N LEU A 22 -105.39 -33.83 -70.39
CA LEU A 22 -105.44 -32.72 -71.34
C LEU A 22 -106.45 -31.65 -70.91
N GLU A 23 -107.65 -32.00 -70.43
CA GLU A 23 -108.60 -31.03 -69.84
C GLU A 23 -107.97 -30.26 -68.67
N VAL A 24 -107.30 -30.95 -67.74
CA VAL A 24 -106.60 -30.31 -66.62
C VAL A 24 -105.43 -29.42 -67.08
N LEU A 25 -104.75 -29.78 -68.17
CA LEU A 25 -103.70 -28.94 -68.77
C LEU A 25 -104.26 -27.77 -69.60
N GLU A 26 -105.46 -27.90 -70.18
CA GLU A 26 -106.25 -26.82 -70.76
C GLU A 26 -106.59 -25.80 -69.66
N GLU A 27 -107.19 -26.26 -68.56
CA GLU A 27 -107.58 -25.45 -67.41
C GLU A 27 -106.35 -24.80 -66.72
N CYS A 28 -105.22 -25.51 -66.62
CA CYS A 28 -103.96 -24.94 -66.12
C CYS A 28 -103.36 -23.90 -67.07
N ALA A 29 -103.43 -24.12 -68.39
CA ALA A 29 -102.95 -23.14 -69.37
C ALA A 29 -103.82 -21.87 -69.34
N ASP A 30 -105.14 -22.01 -69.30
CA ASP A 30 -106.08 -20.89 -69.19
C ASP A 30 -105.94 -20.16 -67.85
N SER A 31 -105.80 -20.90 -66.75
CA SER A 31 -105.51 -20.34 -65.43
C SER A 31 -104.19 -19.56 -65.40
N LEU A 32 -103.16 -20.01 -66.13
CA LEU A 32 -101.88 -19.30 -66.26
C LEU A 32 -101.97 -18.08 -67.18
N VAL A 33 -102.81 -18.11 -68.22
CA VAL A 33 -103.13 -16.92 -69.03
C VAL A 33 -103.88 -15.89 -68.18
N VAL A 34 -104.83 -16.31 -67.33
CA VAL A 34 -105.49 -15.45 -66.36
C VAL A 34 -104.50 -14.89 -65.32
N TYR A 35 -103.59 -15.71 -64.80
CA TYR A 35 -102.52 -15.27 -63.88
C TYR A 35 -101.55 -14.27 -64.54
N HIS A 36 -101.22 -14.48 -65.81
CA HIS A 36 -100.37 -13.56 -66.58
C HIS A 36 -101.07 -12.23 -66.84
N ASN A 37 -102.39 -12.25 -67.07
CA ASN A 37 -103.21 -11.05 -67.25
C ASN A 37 -103.45 -10.28 -65.93
N THR A 38 -103.60 -10.95 -64.79
CA THR A 38 -103.68 -10.28 -63.47
C THR A 38 -102.33 -9.73 -63.00
N LEU A 39 -101.21 -10.43 -63.28
CA LEU A 39 -99.86 -9.87 -63.12
C LEU A 39 -99.59 -8.62 -64.00
N ARG A 40 -100.48 -8.33 -64.96
CA ARG A 40 -100.47 -7.13 -65.81
C ARG A 40 -101.48 -6.05 -65.35
N GLN A 41 -102.38 -6.34 -64.42
CA GLN A 41 -103.47 -5.44 -64.01
C GLN A 41 -103.71 -5.40 -62.48
N GLN A 42 -102.83 -4.72 -61.73
CA GLN A 42 -103.14 -3.92 -60.51
C GLN A 42 -101.84 -3.42 -59.83
N PRO A 43 -101.85 -2.31 -59.05
CA PRO A 43 -102.64 -1.10 -59.23
C PRO A 43 -101.81 0.20 -59.08
N MET A 44 -102.50 1.34 -59.26
CA MET A 44 -102.07 2.66 -58.77
C MET A 44 -101.91 2.69 -57.24
N GLY A 45 -101.24 3.74 -56.73
CA GLY A 45 -100.83 3.85 -55.32
C GLY A 45 -101.94 4.02 -54.28
N GLY A 46 -101.54 3.92 -53.02
CA GLY A 46 -102.36 4.21 -51.84
C GLY A 46 -101.48 4.27 -50.59
N ASP A 47 -101.52 5.41 -49.89
CA ASP A 47 -100.80 5.61 -48.62
C ASP A 47 -101.30 4.69 -47.51
N ALA A 48 -100.38 4.24 -46.65
CA ALA A 48 -100.71 3.64 -45.37
C ALA A 48 -99.69 4.07 -44.30
N ALA A 49 -100.17 4.88 -43.37
CA ALA A 49 -99.43 5.55 -42.31
C ALA A 49 -98.47 4.65 -41.49
N ASN A 50 -97.30 5.21 -41.16
CA ASN A 50 -96.44 4.70 -40.09
C ASN A 50 -97.15 4.85 -38.72
N PHE A 51 -97.03 3.83 -37.88
CA PHE A 51 -97.29 3.93 -36.44
C PHE A 51 -96.03 3.55 -35.64
N TYR A 52 -95.78 4.37 -34.63
CA TYR A 52 -94.67 4.43 -33.65
C TYR A 52 -94.37 3.10 -32.89
N PRO A 53 -93.26 2.96 -32.11
CA PRO A 53 -92.54 4.05 -31.44
C PRO A 53 -90.99 4.07 -31.44
N GLU A 54 -90.52 5.25 -31.05
CA GLU A 54 -89.16 5.68 -30.78
C GLU A 54 -88.71 5.29 -29.37
N VAL A 55 -87.47 4.81 -29.20
CA VAL A 55 -86.81 4.66 -27.90
C VAL A 55 -85.35 5.09 -28.06
N GLU A 56 -84.97 6.16 -27.35
CA GLU A 56 -83.59 6.66 -27.28
C GLU A 56 -82.71 5.74 -26.44
N VAL A 57 -81.59 5.25 -27.00
CA VAL A 57 -80.32 5.13 -26.26
C VAL A 57 -79.18 5.49 -27.21
N SER A 58 -78.32 6.41 -26.78
CA SER A 58 -77.22 6.97 -27.56
C SER A 58 -76.08 5.98 -27.82
N GLU A 59 -75.63 5.88 -29.08
CA GLU A 59 -74.20 5.96 -29.42
C GLU A 59 -74.01 6.39 -30.89
N THR A 60 -72.97 7.18 -31.16
CA THR A 60 -72.93 8.08 -32.31
C THR A 60 -72.19 7.53 -33.55
N SER A 61 -72.56 8.06 -34.72
CA SER A 61 -71.68 8.25 -35.89
C SER A 61 -71.44 7.09 -36.89
N ILE A 62 -72.32 6.08 -37.02
CA ILE A 62 -72.27 5.16 -38.19
C ILE A 62 -73.62 5.04 -38.96
N LEU A 63 -74.78 5.25 -38.34
CA LEU A 63 -76.08 4.96 -38.98
C LEU A 63 -76.63 6.01 -39.97
N GLN A 64 -75.91 7.10 -40.23
CA GLN A 64 -76.45 8.24 -40.98
C GLN A 64 -76.39 8.10 -42.52
N SER A 65 -75.68 7.10 -43.07
CA SER A 65 -75.67 6.82 -44.53
C SER A 65 -76.66 5.72 -44.97
N LEU A 66 -77.35 5.07 -44.03
CA LEU A 66 -78.19 3.91 -44.32
C LEU A 66 -79.66 4.25 -44.56
N ILE A 67 -80.20 5.29 -43.91
CA ILE A 67 -81.64 5.60 -43.93
C ILE A 67 -82.11 6.05 -45.33
N GLY A 68 -81.30 6.81 -46.07
CA GLY A 68 -81.64 7.27 -47.42
C GLY A 68 -81.77 6.16 -48.48
N ASN A 69 -81.00 5.07 -48.34
CA ASN A 69 -80.94 4.00 -49.35
C ASN A 69 -82.02 2.91 -49.16
N VAL A 70 -82.71 2.86 -48.02
CA VAL A 70 -83.66 1.77 -47.72
C VAL A 70 -84.94 1.86 -48.58
N ALA A 71 -85.42 3.07 -48.90
CA ALA A 71 -86.57 3.25 -49.78
C ALA A 71 -86.29 2.73 -51.20
N GLU A 72 -85.16 3.13 -51.81
CA GLU A 72 -84.79 2.72 -53.17
C GLU A 72 -84.40 1.23 -53.25
N MET A 73 -83.71 0.69 -52.23
CA MET A 73 -83.39 -0.74 -52.16
C MET A 73 -84.64 -1.61 -52.02
N THR A 74 -85.63 -1.19 -51.23
CA THR A 74 -86.85 -1.99 -51.05
C THR A 74 -87.73 -1.98 -52.30
N ASP A 75 -87.83 -0.87 -53.02
CA ASP A 75 -88.61 -0.83 -54.26
C ASP A 75 -87.89 -1.52 -55.44
N SER A 76 -86.56 -1.38 -55.53
CA SER A 76 -85.73 -2.16 -56.48
C SER A 76 -85.87 -3.68 -56.25
N ARG A 77 -85.90 -4.11 -54.98
CA ARG A 77 -86.13 -5.52 -54.61
C ARG A 77 -87.54 -5.99 -54.97
N LYS A 78 -88.57 -5.17 -54.75
CA LYS A 78 -89.95 -5.46 -55.19
C LYS A 78 -90.05 -5.57 -56.71
N LYS A 79 -89.36 -4.71 -57.46
CA LYS A 79 -89.30 -4.75 -58.93
C LYS A 79 -88.61 -6.02 -59.44
N ALA A 80 -87.43 -6.37 -58.90
CA ALA A 80 -86.71 -7.59 -59.24
C ALA A 80 -87.51 -8.88 -58.96
N VAL A 81 -88.31 -8.89 -57.88
CA VAL A 81 -89.22 -10.02 -57.57
C VAL A 81 -90.34 -10.14 -58.62
N ARG A 82 -90.95 -9.03 -59.05
CA ARG A 82 -91.95 -9.04 -60.14
C ARG A 82 -91.36 -9.51 -61.47
N GLU A 83 -90.17 -9.03 -61.83
CA GLU A 83 -89.47 -9.43 -63.06
C GLU A 83 -88.98 -10.89 -63.02
N LYS A 84 -88.68 -11.43 -61.83
CA LYS A 84 -88.44 -12.87 -61.66
C LYS A 84 -89.75 -13.64 -61.86
N LEU A 85 -90.83 -13.25 -61.19
CA LEU A 85 -92.13 -13.93 -61.26
C LEU A 85 -92.73 -13.92 -62.67
N GLN A 86 -92.53 -12.85 -63.45
CA GLN A 86 -92.92 -12.79 -64.87
C GLN A 86 -92.10 -13.76 -65.74
N ARG A 87 -90.79 -13.86 -65.52
CA ARG A 87 -89.94 -14.84 -66.23
C ARG A 87 -90.31 -16.27 -65.86
N ASP A 88 -90.51 -16.55 -64.56
CA ASP A 88 -90.93 -17.85 -64.06
C ASP A 88 -92.33 -18.23 -64.59
N SER A 89 -93.26 -17.27 -64.71
CA SER A 89 -94.60 -17.46 -65.34
C SER A 89 -94.51 -17.81 -66.83
N LEU A 90 -93.72 -17.07 -67.61
CA LEU A 90 -93.51 -17.37 -69.04
C LEU A 90 -92.79 -18.71 -69.24
N TYR A 91 -91.89 -19.07 -68.32
CA TYR A 91 -91.15 -20.32 -68.31
C TYR A 91 -92.09 -21.52 -68.09
N VAL A 92 -92.92 -21.46 -67.06
CA VAL A 92 -93.93 -22.49 -66.74
C VAL A 92 -94.99 -22.59 -67.86
N SER A 93 -95.41 -21.47 -68.45
CA SER A 93 -96.31 -21.46 -69.62
C SER A 93 -95.68 -22.15 -70.84
N GLY A 94 -94.38 -21.94 -71.08
CA GLY A 94 -93.62 -22.64 -72.11
C GLY A 94 -93.59 -24.16 -71.89
N ILE A 95 -93.26 -24.59 -70.67
CA ILE A 95 -93.22 -26.00 -70.27
C ILE A 95 -94.60 -26.66 -70.41
N ILE A 96 -95.68 -26.01 -69.98
CA ILE A 96 -97.04 -26.56 -70.07
C ILE A 96 -97.52 -26.67 -71.52
N ARG A 97 -97.19 -25.70 -72.38
CA ARG A 97 -97.45 -25.81 -73.83
C ARG A 97 -96.67 -26.96 -74.49
N ASP A 98 -95.43 -27.19 -74.06
CA ASP A 98 -94.58 -28.25 -74.58
C ASP A 98 -95.00 -29.63 -74.05
N LEU A 99 -95.46 -29.71 -72.80
CA LEU A 99 -96.06 -30.88 -72.18
C LEU A 99 -97.42 -31.24 -72.82
N LYS A 100 -98.28 -30.24 -73.09
CA LYS A 100 -99.54 -30.43 -73.83
C LYS A 100 -99.28 -31.06 -75.20
N ARG A 101 -98.31 -30.53 -75.94
CA ARG A 101 -97.88 -31.10 -77.23
C ARG A 101 -97.34 -32.52 -77.09
N GLU A 102 -96.51 -32.81 -76.08
CA GLU A 102 -95.98 -34.16 -75.87
C GLU A 102 -97.06 -35.18 -75.49
N ILE A 103 -98.04 -34.80 -74.67
CA ILE A 103 -99.14 -35.68 -74.26
C ILE A 103 -100.09 -35.94 -75.43
N SER A 104 -100.41 -34.93 -76.24
CA SER A 104 -101.22 -35.09 -77.46
C SER A 104 -100.53 -35.96 -78.52
N GLU A 105 -99.22 -35.81 -78.75
CA GLU A 105 -98.51 -36.57 -79.80
C GLU A 105 -98.05 -37.98 -79.37
N ARG A 106 -97.59 -38.13 -78.12
CA ARG A 106 -96.81 -39.30 -77.67
C ARG A 106 -97.36 -39.93 -76.39
N GLY A 107 -98.08 -39.16 -75.57
CA GLY A 107 -98.63 -39.60 -74.29
C GLY A 107 -97.53 -39.90 -73.26
N THR A 108 -96.44 -39.13 -73.30
CA THR A 108 -95.29 -39.20 -72.40
C THR A 108 -95.05 -37.85 -71.72
N ILE A 109 -94.24 -37.85 -70.67
CA ILE A 109 -93.96 -36.68 -69.80
C ILE A 109 -92.45 -36.37 -69.79
N GLU A 110 -91.72 -36.67 -70.86
CA GLU A 110 -90.25 -36.52 -70.89
C GLU A 110 -89.78 -35.07 -70.80
N VAL A 111 -90.57 -34.09 -71.28
CA VAL A 111 -90.29 -32.65 -71.13
C VAL A 111 -90.23 -32.27 -69.65
N LEU A 112 -91.22 -32.69 -68.86
CA LEU A 112 -91.24 -32.40 -67.42
C LEU A 112 -90.14 -33.16 -66.67
N ILE A 113 -89.86 -34.41 -67.05
CA ILE A 113 -88.79 -35.22 -66.42
C ILE A 113 -87.42 -34.56 -66.64
N LYS A 114 -87.08 -34.20 -67.89
CA LYS A 114 -85.81 -33.52 -68.22
C LYS A 114 -85.69 -32.16 -67.54
N GLU A 115 -86.80 -31.45 -67.37
CA GLU A 115 -86.80 -30.16 -66.70
C GLU A 115 -86.65 -30.29 -65.18
N ILE A 116 -87.29 -31.28 -64.56
CA ILE A 116 -87.07 -31.64 -63.15
C ILE A 116 -85.61 -32.07 -62.94
N GLU A 117 -85.05 -32.92 -63.81
CA GLU A 117 -83.63 -33.31 -63.77
C GLU A 117 -82.68 -32.10 -63.89
N ARG A 118 -83.03 -31.11 -64.74
CA ARG A 118 -82.26 -29.87 -64.90
C ARG A 118 -82.34 -28.97 -63.67
N ILE A 119 -83.52 -28.89 -63.04
CA ILE A 119 -83.74 -28.13 -61.80
C ILE A 119 -83.02 -28.80 -60.63
N THR A 120 -83.16 -30.10 -60.42
CA THR A 120 -82.48 -30.81 -59.31
C THR A 120 -80.97 -30.78 -59.46
N SER A 121 -80.42 -30.97 -60.67
CA SER A 121 -78.97 -30.83 -60.93
C SER A 121 -78.45 -29.43 -60.58
N ARG A 122 -79.25 -28.39 -60.86
CA ARG A 122 -78.91 -27.01 -60.51
C ARG A 122 -79.01 -26.76 -59.00
N GLU A 123 -80.04 -27.26 -58.34
CA GLU A 123 -80.21 -27.17 -56.88
C GLU A 123 -79.12 -27.94 -56.13
N GLU A 124 -78.61 -29.04 -56.69
CA GLU A 124 -77.45 -29.77 -56.17
C GLU A 124 -76.16 -28.96 -56.31
N GLN A 125 -75.92 -28.31 -57.46
CA GLN A 125 -74.79 -27.40 -57.64
C GLN A 125 -74.87 -26.17 -56.72
N GLU A 126 -76.05 -25.55 -56.59
CA GLU A 126 -76.26 -24.40 -55.69
C GLU A 126 -76.09 -24.82 -54.21
N ARG A 127 -76.54 -26.02 -53.81
CA ARG A 127 -76.27 -26.58 -52.48
C ARG A 127 -74.78 -26.85 -52.24
N PHE A 128 -74.09 -27.46 -53.20
CA PHE A 128 -72.65 -27.73 -53.10
C PHE A 128 -71.83 -26.45 -52.95
N LEU A 129 -72.09 -25.44 -53.78
CA LEU A 129 -71.45 -24.12 -53.70
C LEU A 129 -71.76 -23.41 -52.38
N SER A 130 -72.98 -23.55 -51.84
CA SER A 130 -73.35 -22.99 -50.55
C SER A 130 -72.61 -23.68 -49.38
N GLU A 131 -72.49 -25.01 -49.42
CA GLU A 131 -71.74 -25.78 -48.42
C GLU A 131 -70.24 -25.47 -48.47
N GLU A 132 -69.65 -25.38 -49.67
CA GLU A 132 -68.25 -25.03 -49.86
C GLU A 132 -67.94 -23.58 -49.46
N ASN A 133 -68.84 -22.63 -49.75
CA ASN A 133 -68.76 -21.27 -49.23
C ASN A 133 -68.88 -21.26 -47.68
N GLY A 134 -69.76 -22.08 -47.09
CA GLY A 134 -69.86 -22.23 -45.63
C GLY A 134 -68.57 -22.76 -44.98
N LYS A 135 -67.94 -23.76 -45.62
CA LYS A 135 -66.61 -24.28 -45.23
C LYS A 135 -65.55 -23.19 -45.36
N MET A 136 -65.53 -22.45 -46.47
CA MET A 136 -64.58 -21.36 -46.71
C MET A 136 -64.76 -20.19 -45.72
N GLN A 137 -65.98 -19.77 -45.41
CA GLN A 137 -66.27 -18.79 -44.35
C GLN A 137 -65.79 -19.28 -42.97
N THR A 138 -65.97 -20.56 -42.66
CA THR A 138 -65.46 -21.17 -41.42
C THR A 138 -63.93 -21.15 -41.36
N ILE A 139 -63.25 -21.42 -42.48
CA ILE A 139 -61.78 -21.34 -42.59
C ILE A 139 -61.32 -19.88 -42.44
N ILE A 140 -61.96 -18.93 -43.14
CA ILE A 140 -61.66 -17.49 -43.03
C ILE A 140 -61.86 -17.00 -41.60
N ALA A 141 -62.92 -17.42 -40.90
CA ALA A 141 -63.17 -17.07 -39.50
C ALA A 141 -62.07 -17.63 -38.57
N LYS A 142 -61.66 -18.89 -38.77
CA LYS A 142 -60.53 -19.51 -38.05
C LYS A 142 -59.22 -18.77 -38.30
N LEU A 143 -58.90 -18.45 -39.56
CA LEU A 143 -57.69 -17.72 -39.94
C LEU A 143 -57.69 -16.31 -39.33
N ARG A 144 -58.78 -15.56 -39.45
CA ARG A 144 -58.96 -14.24 -38.81
C ARG A 144 -58.75 -14.32 -37.30
N LYS A 145 -59.34 -15.32 -36.63
CA LYS A 145 -59.11 -15.56 -35.20
C LYS A 145 -57.62 -15.81 -34.91
N THR A 146 -56.96 -16.72 -35.63
CA THR A 146 -55.52 -16.98 -35.42
C THR A 146 -54.63 -15.77 -35.67
N ILE A 147 -55.00 -14.88 -36.60
CA ILE A 147 -54.29 -13.61 -36.85
C ILE A 147 -54.45 -12.68 -35.64
N VAL A 148 -55.66 -12.54 -35.08
CA VAL A 148 -55.92 -11.70 -33.88
C VAL A 148 -55.23 -12.29 -32.64
N ASP A 149 -55.34 -13.60 -32.42
CA ASP A 149 -54.68 -14.30 -31.31
C ASP A 149 -53.15 -14.16 -31.40
N LYS A 150 -52.57 -14.28 -32.61
CA LYS A 150 -51.13 -14.05 -32.82
C LYS A 150 -50.73 -12.59 -32.63
N LYS A 151 -51.51 -11.63 -33.14
CA LYS A 151 -51.26 -10.19 -32.97
C LYS A 151 -51.23 -9.81 -31.48
N THR A 152 -52.26 -10.20 -30.73
CA THR A 152 -52.36 -9.90 -29.28
C THR A 152 -51.32 -10.65 -28.44
N SER A 153 -50.88 -11.84 -28.86
CA SER A 153 -49.75 -12.53 -28.23
C SER A 153 -48.44 -11.79 -28.48
N ASN A 154 -48.21 -11.29 -29.70
CA ASN A 154 -47.00 -10.58 -30.08
C ASN A 154 -46.91 -9.20 -29.41
N GLU A 155 -48.02 -8.47 -29.33
CA GLU A 155 -48.15 -7.20 -28.59
C GLU A 155 -47.78 -7.38 -27.10
N LYS A 156 -48.28 -8.45 -26.45
CA LYS A 156 -47.92 -8.77 -25.05
C LYS A 156 -46.45 -9.14 -24.89
N GLU A 157 -45.86 -9.85 -25.86
CA GLU A 157 -44.45 -10.18 -25.82
C GLU A 157 -43.57 -8.93 -26.00
N GLU A 158 -43.91 -8.06 -26.94
CA GLU A 158 -43.28 -6.76 -27.16
C GLU A 158 -43.39 -5.84 -25.93
N GLU A 159 -44.55 -5.77 -25.29
CA GLU A 159 -44.72 -5.12 -23.98
C GLU A 159 -43.82 -5.73 -22.89
N SER A 160 -43.65 -7.05 -22.87
CA SER A 160 -42.79 -7.71 -21.89
C SER A 160 -41.30 -7.44 -22.14
N LEU A 161 -40.89 -7.35 -23.41
CA LEU A 161 -39.52 -7.09 -23.83
C LEU A 161 -39.16 -5.61 -23.62
N THR A 162 -40.06 -4.69 -23.93
CA THR A 162 -39.88 -3.26 -23.64
C THR A 162 -39.79 -2.98 -22.14
N LYS A 163 -40.64 -3.59 -21.31
CA LYS A 163 -40.53 -3.51 -19.83
C LYS A 163 -39.21 -4.08 -19.30
N LYS A 164 -38.73 -5.21 -19.85
CA LYS A 164 -37.39 -5.75 -19.51
C LYS A 164 -36.27 -4.81 -19.96
N LEU A 165 -36.39 -4.19 -21.14
CA LEU A 165 -35.40 -3.27 -21.69
C LEU A 165 -35.29 -1.99 -20.85
N THR A 166 -36.41 -1.40 -20.39
CA THR A 166 -36.40 -0.24 -19.49
C THR A 166 -35.76 -0.59 -18.15
N LEU A 167 -36.19 -1.68 -17.49
CA LEU A 167 -35.59 -2.11 -16.22
C LEU A 167 -34.07 -2.36 -16.34
N THR A 168 -33.62 -3.00 -17.43
CA THR A 168 -32.19 -3.26 -17.66
C THR A 168 -31.41 -1.96 -17.94
N ARG A 169 -32.06 -0.98 -18.59
CA ARG A 169 -31.49 0.35 -18.82
C ARG A 169 -31.36 1.13 -17.52
N ASP A 170 -32.41 1.16 -16.71
CA ASP A 170 -32.44 1.87 -15.43
C ASP A 170 -31.40 1.30 -14.47
N GLU A 171 -31.27 -0.03 -14.40
CA GLU A 171 -30.22 -0.71 -13.63
C GLU A 171 -28.81 -0.36 -14.12
N LYS A 172 -28.60 -0.30 -15.44
CA LYS A 172 -27.32 0.15 -16.02
C LYS A 172 -27.00 1.60 -15.70
N GLU A 173 -28.00 2.48 -15.67
CA GLU A 173 -27.83 3.90 -15.29
C GLU A 173 -27.56 4.04 -13.78
N ARG A 174 -28.25 3.26 -12.93
CA ARG A 174 -28.00 3.14 -11.48
C ARG A 174 -26.57 2.67 -11.18
N LEU A 175 -26.09 1.62 -11.84
CA LEU A 175 -24.74 1.09 -11.66
C LEU A 175 -23.64 2.07 -12.11
N LYS A 176 -23.89 2.86 -13.16
CA LYS A 176 -22.99 3.96 -13.54
C LYS A 176 -22.88 5.01 -12.43
N LEU A 177 -24.02 5.48 -11.91
CA LEU A 177 -24.04 6.48 -10.83
C LEU A 177 -23.29 5.99 -9.59
N ILE A 178 -23.48 4.72 -9.21
CA ILE A 178 -22.75 4.10 -8.08
C ILE A 178 -21.25 4.09 -8.36
N LYS A 179 -20.83 3.56 -9.52
CA LYS A 179 -19.41 3.53 -9.91
C LYS A 179 -18.78 4.93 -9.93
N ASP A 180 -19.49 5.94 -10.41
CA ASP A 180 -18.98 7.31 -10.48
C ASP A 180 -18.83 7.94 -9.08
N VAL A 181 -19.73 7.61 -8.14
CA VAL A 181 -19.62 8.01 -6.72
C VAL A 181 -18.48 7.27 -6.03
N GLU A 182 -18.36 5.95 -6.21
CA GLU A 182 -17.25 5.13 -5.70
C GLU A 182 -15.90 5.64 -6.20
N MET A 183 -15.79 5.96 -7.50
CA MET A 183 -14.57 6.49 -8.09
C MET A 183 -14.17 7.83 -7.47
N ARG A 184 -15.12 8.76 -7.29
CA ARG A 184 -14.88 10.05 -6.61
C ARG A 184 -14.47 9.84 -5.15
N TYR A 185 -15.10 8.91 -4.44
CA TYR A 185 -14.75 8.57 -3.06
C TYR A 185 -13.32 8.02 -2.97
N VAL A 186 -12.95 7.06 -3.81
CA VAL A 186 -11.60 6.48 -3.84
C VAL A 186 -10.56 7.55 -4.19
N GLN A 187 -10.83 8.42 -5.18
CA GLN A 187 -9.94 9.53 -5.54
C GLN A 187 -9.73 10.49 -4.35
N ALA A 188 -10.82 10.93 -3.70
CA ALA A 188 -10.76 11.84 -2.56
C ALA A 188 -10.08 11.21 -1.32
N TRP A 189 -10.31 9.92 -1.09
CA TRP A 189 -9.61 9.15 -0.05
C TRP A 189 -8.10 9.06 -0.34
N GLU A 190 -7.73 8.81 -1.59
CA GLU A 190 -6.33 8.68 -1.98
C GLU A 190 -5.59 10.03 -1.94
N THR A 191 -6.23 11.14 -2.36
CA THR A 191 -5.66 12.49 -2.21
C THR A 191 -5.46 12.86 -0.74
N ALA A 192 -6.48 12.69 0.11
CA ALA A 192 -6.40 12.98 1.54
C ALA A 192 -5.32 12.11 2.23
N ARG A 193 -5.20 10.83 1.85
CA ARG A 193 -4.14 9.92 2.33
C ARG A 193 -2.75 10.34 1.85
N ARG A 194 -2.60 10.83 0.61
CA ARG A 194 -1.33 11.39 0.11
C ARG A 194 -0.94 12.66 0.87
N GLU A 195 -1.88 13.59 1.06
CA GLU A 195 -1.69 14.84 1.81
C GLU A 195 -1.31 14.57 3.27
N GLN A 196 -2.03 13.68 3.96
CA GLN A 196 -1.73 13.28 5.34
C GLN A 196 -0.32 12.69 5.45
N ASN A 197 0.08 11.83 4.51
CA ASN A 197 1.43 11.27 4.49
C ASN A 197 2.49 12.36 4.28
N VAL A 198 2.29 13.29 3.32
CA VAL A 198 3.21 14.42 3.09
C VAL A 198 3.36 15.28 4.36
N LEU A 199 2.26 15.62 5.04
CA LEU A 199 2.29 16.36 6.30
C LEU A 199 3.02 15.59 7.41
N ARG A 200 2.78 14.27 7.53
CA ARG A 200 3.46 13.41 8.50
C ARG A 200 4.97 13.31 8.25
N TYR A 201 5.40 13.29 6.98
CA TYR A 201 6.82 13.31 6.64
C TYR A 201 7.44 14.68 6.92
N LYS A 202 6.79 15.78 6.51
CA LYS A 202 7.25 17.15 6.83
C LYS A 202 7.46 17.34 8.34
N LEU A 203 6.45 17.04 9.16
CA LEU A 203 6.56 17.16 10.61
C LEU A 203 7.73 16.35 11.20
N LYS A 204 7.99 15.15 10.67
CA LYS A 204 9.14 14.33 11.08
C LYS A 204 10.47 14.93 10.63
N MET A 205 10.55 15.48 9.42
CA MET A 205 11.75 16.16 8.93
C MET A 205 12.03 17.40 9.78
N ASP A 206 11.04 18.26 10.04
CA ASP A 206 11.17 19.44 10.89
C ASP A 206 11.62 19.08 12.32
N GLN A 207 11.14 17.95 12.86
CA GLN A 207 11.58 17.43 14.16
C GLN A 207 13.05 16.97 14.12
N LEU A 208 13.43 16.20 13.10
CA LEU A 208 14.80 15.74 12.92
C LEU A 208 15.77 16.90 12.71
N GLU A 209 15.41 17.88 11.87
CA GLU A 209 16.19 19.10 11.63
C GLU A 209 16.38 19.92 12.91
N LYS A 210 15.32 20.10 13.72
CA LYS A 210 15.42 20.73 15.05
C LYS A 210 16.37 19.95 15.97
N THR A 211 16.30 18.61 16.02
CA THR A 211 17.23 17.82 16.82
C THR A 211 18.67 17.93 16.33
N LEU A 212 18.89 17.89 15.00
CA LEU A 212 20.20 18.02 14.38
C LEU A 212 20.82 19.39 14.67
N ASN A 213 20.04 20.47 14.52
CA ASN A 213 20.49 21.82 14.85
C ASN A 213 20.79 21.97 16.35
N ASN A 214 20.00 21.36 17.23
CA ASN A 214 20.29 21.34 18.67
C ASN A 214 21.61 20.60 18.98
N TYR A 215 21.88 19.46 18.32
CA TYR A 215 23.16 18.77 18.45
C TYR A 215 24.32 19.61 17.92
N TYR A 216 24.18 20.24 16.76
CA TYR A 216 25.21 21.11 16.17
C TYR A 216 25.53 22.34 17.05
N VAL A 217 24.52 22.99 17.63
CA VAL A 217 24.71 24.10 18.58
C VAL A 217 25.41 23.61 19.84
N ARG A 218 25.04 22.43 20.36
CA ARG A 218 25.71 21.82 21.53
C ARG A 218 27.18 21.50 21.23
N GLU A 219 27.45 20.80 20.13
CA GLU A 219 28.81 20.45 19.70
C GLU A 219 29.68 21.71 19.52
N LYS A 220 29.14 22.76 18.88
CA LYS A 220 29.84 24.03 18.73
C LYS A 220 30.15 24.69 20.09
N ASN A 221 29.23 24.64 21.04
CA ASN A 221 29.44 25.18 22.38
C ASN A 221 30.46 24.35 23.19
N GLU A 222 30.35 23.02 23.13
CA GLU A 222 31.28 22.07 23.77
C GLU A 222 32.70 22.25 23.20
N ASN A 223 32.85 22.37 21.88
CA ASN A 223 34.12 22.67 21.21
C ASN A 223 34.69 24.04 21.60
N CYS A 224 33.85 25.08 21.71
CA CYS A 224 34.26 26.40 22.16
C CYS A 224 34.83 26.35 23.59
N VAL A 225 34.07 25.77 24.54
CA VAL A 225 34.48 25.60 25.94
C VAL A 225 35.75 24.74 26.04
N ASN A 226 35.85 23.66 25.28
CA ASN A 226 37.04 22.80 25.26
C ASN A 226 38.28 23.55 24.71
N SER A 227 38.13 24.38 23.68
CA SER A 227 39.24 25.18 23.14
C SER A 227 39.74 26.21 24.16
N GLU A 228 38.83 26.88 24.87
CA GLU A 228 39.16 27.86 25.91
C GLU A 228 39.78 27.19 27.15
N LEU A 229 39.25 26.04 27.58
CA LEU A 229 39.82 25.24 28.66
C LEU A 229 41.22 24.74 28.30
N THR A 230 41.42 24.21 27.09
CA THR A 230 42.73 23.76 26.60
C THR A 230 43.73 24.92 26.55
N ARG A 231 43.30 26.10 26.08
CA ARG A 231 44.11 27.33 26.05
C ARG A 231 44.52 27.77 27.45
N TYR A 232 43.58 27.77 28.41
CA TYR A 232 43.86 28.07 29.82
C TYR A 232 44.83 27.06 30.45
N LEU A 233 44.60 25.76 30.26
CA LEU A 233 45.43 24.70 30.83
C LEU A 233 46.86 24.74 30.26
N THR A 234 47.00 24.87 28.93
CA THR A 234 48.32 25.01 28.29
C THR A 234 49.08 26.22 28.84
N TRP A 235 48.43 27.38 28.94
CA TRP A 235 49.04 28.58 29.54
C TRP A 235 49.42 28.36 31.02
N ARG A 236 48.55 27.70 31.80
CA ARG A 236 48.77 27.44 33.22
C ARG A 236 49.91 26.46 33.47
N VAL A 237 50.05 25.43 32.64
CA VAL A 237 51.18 24.49 32.65
C VAL A 237 52.48 25.24 32.37
N ALA A 238 52.56 25.96 31.25
CA ALA A 238 53.76 26.74 30.90
C ALA A 238 54.15 27.78 31.96
N PHE A 239 53.17 28.41 32.62
CA PHE A 239 53.40 29.31 33.75
C PHE A 239 54.00 28.59 34.97
N ILE A 240 53.51 27.38 35.30
CA ILE A 240 54.03 26.57 36.41
C ILE A 240 55.43 26.04 36.08
N GLU A 241 55.67 25.56 34.86
CA GLU A 241 56.98 25.10 34.39
C GLU A 241 58.03 26.20 34.47
N ASN A 242 57.72 27.42 34.01
CA ASN A 242 58.60 28.58 34.14
C ASN A 242 58.91 28.89 35.61
N ARG A 243 57.93 28.82 36.52
CA ARG A 243 58.18 28.99 37.96
C ARG A 243 59.05 27.87 38.54
N ILE A 244 58.85 26.62 38.15
CA ILE A 244 59.69 25.49 38.57
C ILE A 244 61.13 25.72 38.12
N GLU A 245 61.33 26.19 36.89
CA GLU A 245 62.66 26.46 36.34
C GLU A 245 63.35 27.65 37.03
N GLN A 246 62.62 28.72 37.36
CA GLN A 246 63.15 29.81 38.19
C GLN A 246 63.60 29.31 39.58
N TRP A 247 62.82 28.43 40.22
CA TRP A 247 63.19 27.83 41.51
C TRP A 247 64.38 26.89 41.39
N ARG A 248 64.48 26.09 40.32
CA ARG A 248 65.65 25.25 40.02
C ARG A 248 66.91 26.10 39.89
N GLN A 249 66.88 27.12 39.05
CA GLN A 249 68.02 28.02 38.85
C GLN A 249 68.42 28.77 40.11
N ARG A 250 67.47 29.07 41.00
CA ARG A 250 67.75 29.62 42.33
C ARG A 250 68.45 28.58 43.21
N TYR A 251 67.91 27.37 43.31
CA TYR A 251 68.50 26.27 44.07
C TYR A 251 69.93 25.96 43.60
N ASP A 252 70.15 25.84 42.28
CA ASP A 252 71.47 25.60 41.70
C ASP A 252 72.47 26.74 41.99
N ARG A 253 72.01 27.98 42.21
CA ARG A 253 72.85 29.11 42.63
C ARG A 253 73.18 29.01 44.12
N GLU A 254 72.19 28.77 44.96
CA GLU A 254 72.34 28.63 46.41
C GLU A 254 73.23 27.43 46.75
N GLN A 255 73.02 26.27 46.12
CA GLN A 255 73.89 25.09 46.23
C GLN A 255 75.34 25.43 45.87
N ARG A 256 75.61 26.04 44.71
CA ARG A 256 76.97 26.44 44.30
C ARG A 256 77.59 27.52 45.18
N MET A 257 76.80 28.28 45.93
CA MET A 257 77.30 29.21 46.95
C MET A 257 77.74 28.44 48.19
N TYR A 258 76.87 27.59 48.74
CA TYR A 258 77.20 26.78 49.92
C TYR A 258 78.34 25.79 49.67
N GLU A 259 78.42 25.18 48.48
CA GLU A 259 79.57 24.33 48.10
C GLU A 259 80.89 25.12 48.14
N LYS A 260 80.92 26.37 47.68
CA LYS A 260 82.10 27.23 47.76
C LYS A 260 82.44 27.62 49.20
N GLU A 261 81.43 27.91 50.03
CA GLU A 261 81.63 28.21 51.45
C GLU A 261 82.17 27.00 52.21
N ILE A 262 81.61 25.80 51.97
CA ILE A 262 82.11 24.54 52.52
C ILE A 262 83.55 24.29 52.08
N CYS A 263 83.90 24.51 50.81
CA CYS A 263 85.28 24.36 50.34
C CYS A 263 86.24 25.37 50.97
N LYS A 264 85.84 26.64 51.18
CA LYS A 264 86.65 27.61 51.92
C LYS A 264 86.92 27.16 53.35
N VAL A 265 85.87 26.80 54.09
CA VAL A 265 85.99 26.35 55.49
C VAL A 265 86.82 25.07 55.59
N ARG A 266 86.72 24.15 54.62
CA ARG A 266 87.61 22.97 54.56
C ARG A 266 89.08 23.36 54.37
N ASN A 267 89.38 24.26 53.44
CA ASN A 267 90.75 24.75 53.24
C ASN A 267 91.28 25.46 54.49
N GLU A 268 90.47 26.30 55.15
CA GLU A 268 90.82 26.96 56.42
C GLU A 268 91.11 25.96 57.54
N ILE A 269 90.35 24.86 57.62
CA ILE A 269 90.60 23.75 58.56
C ILE A 269 91.90 23.01 58.20
N GLU A 270 92.13 22.69 56.93
CA GLU A 270 93.35 22.02 56.47
C GLU A 270 94.62 22.86 56.73
N ASP A 271 94.54 24.18 56.53
CA ASP A 271 95.66 25.09 56.79
C ASP A 271 95.89 25.30 58.30
N ALA A 272 94.82 25.36 59.11
CA ALA A 272 94.93 25.35 60.56
C ALA A 272 95.52 24.04 61.10
N GLN A 273 95.17 22.89 60.50
CA GLN A 273 95.76 21.58 60.82
C GLN A 273 97.26 21.56 60.52
N LYS A 274 97.69 21.97 59.32
CA LYS A 274 99.12 22.07 58.95
C LYS A 274 99.88 23.00 59.90
N TYR A 275 99.29 24.12 60.31
CA TYR A 275 99.91 25.05 61.26
C TYR A 275 100.05 24.42 62.66
N LEU A 276 99.04 23.68 63.14
CA LEU A 276 99.12 22.94 64.40
C LEU A 276 100.16 21.80 64.34
N GLU A 277 100.25 21.08 63.22
CA GLU A 277 101.28 20.07 62.99
C GLU A 277 102.69 20.69 63.04
N GLN A 278 102.92 21.80 62.33
CA GLN A 278 104.19 22.55 62.36
C GLN A 278 104.54 22.97 63.80
N LEU A 279 103.63 23.66 64.50
CA LEU A 279 103.85 24.11 65.87
C LEU A 279 104.10 22.94 66.84
N THR A 280 103.45 21.78 66.62
CA THR A 280 103.70 20.56 67.39
C THR A 280 105.10 20.01 67.12
N THR A 281 105.55 19.99 65.86
CA THR A 281 106.93 19.55 65.53
C THR A 281 107.99 20.49 66.09
N GLU A 282 107.77 21.81 66.06
CA GLU A 282 108.64 22.79 66.71
C GLU A 282 108.66 22.61 68.23
N TYR A 283 107.49 22.39 68.85
CA TYR A 283 107.41 22.13 70.29
C TYR A 283 108.17 20.84 70.68
N CYS A 284 107.99 19.75 69.94
CA CYS A 284 108.74 18.51 70.17
C CYS A 284 110.25 18.72 70.01
N SER A 285 110.70 19.38 68.93
CA SER A 285 112.11 19.68 68.71
C SER A 285 112.71 20.57 69.82
N ASN A 286 111.96 21.56 70.31
CA ASN A 286 112.38 22.42 71.41
C ASN A 286 112.42 21.67 72.74
N GLN A 287 111.47 20.77 72.98
CA GLN A 287 111.44 19.93 74.18
C GLN A 287 112.61 18.94 74.19
N GLU A 288 112.88 18.27 73.06
CA GLU A 288 114.07 17.41 72.89
C GLU A 288 115.38 18.17 73.12
N PHE A 289 115.48 19.42 72.64
CA PHE A 289 116.63 20.29 72.90
C PHE A 289 116.76 20.66 74.39
N ILE A 290 115.66 20.96 75.08
CA ILE A 290 115.66 21.25 76.52
C ILE A 290 116.08 20.00 77.31
N ASP A 291 115.51 18.84 77.00
CA ASP A 291 115.76 17.59 77.71
C ASP A 291 117.21 17.12 77.52
N THR A 292 117.76 17.24 76.30
CA THR A 292 119.17 16.96 76.03
C THR A 292 120.09 17.94 76.76
N TYR A 293 119.81 19.25 76.75
CA TYR A 293 120.59 20.24 77.49
C TYR A 293 120.55 20.01 79.02
N LEU A 294 119.40 19.62 79.58
CA LEU A 294 119.27 19.26 81.00
C LEU A 294 120.06 17.98 81.33
N ALA A 295 120.04 16.98 80.44
CA ALA A 295 120.82 15.75 80.59
C ALA A 295 122.33 16.01 80.53
N GLU A 296 122.79 16.91 79.64
CA GLU A 296 124.18 17.36 79.58
C GLU A 296 124.60 18.10 80.85
N GLN A 297 123.77 19.04 81.34
CA GLN A 297 124.03 19.75 82.60
C GLN A 297 124.09 18.79 83.81
N GLU A 298 123.24 17.76 83.85
CA GLU A 298 123.32 16.75 84.90
C GLU A 298 124.52 15.80 84.74
N ALA A 299 124.91 15.47 83.51
CA ALA A 299 126.15 14.72 83.25
C ALA A 299 127.38 15.51 83.71
N LEU A 300 127.44 16.82 83.41
CA LEU A 300 128.49 17.73 83.88
C LEU A 300 128.52 17.85 85.41
N ARG A 301 127.35 17.97 86.07
CA ARG A 301 127.27 17.93 87.55
C ARG A 301 127.82 16.61 88.10
N ARG A 302 127.36 15.46 87.59
CA ARG A 302 127.84 14.13 88.02
C ARG A 302 129.33 13.92 87.77
N GLN A 303 129.86 14.41 86.65
CA GLN A 303 131.30 14.37 86.37
C GLN A 303 132.07 15.20 87.40
N LYS A 304 131.65 16.44 87.66
CA LYS A 304 132.29 17.30 88.66
C LYS A 304 132.22 16.72 90.07
N GLU A 305 131.08 16.17 90.48
CA GLU A 305 130.92 15.47 91.77
C GLU A 305 131.85 14.25 91.88
N HIS A 306 132.03 13.50 90.79
CA HIS A 306 132.96 12.38 90.71
C HIS A 306 134.41 12.85 90.77
N GLU A 307 134.80 13.89 90.02
CA GLU A 307 136.14 14.49 90.07
C GLU A 307 136.45 15.02 91.46
N ASP A 308 135.54 15.77 92.09
CA ASP A 308 135.67 16.22 93.48
C ASP A 308 135.80 15.04 94.46
N HIS A 309 135.08 13.93 94.23
CA HIS A 309 135.20 12.72 95.05
C HIS A 309 136.56 12.05 94.86
N VAL A 310 137.03 11.89 93.63
CA VAL A 310 138.35 11.33 93.29
C VAL A 310 139.47 12.21 93.84
N GLN A 311 139.35 13.54 93.76
CA GLN A 311 140.29 14.48 94.38
C GLN A 311 140.31 14.33 95.91
N ARG A 312 139.14 14.31 96.58
CA ARG A 312 139.05 14.07 98.04
C ARG A 312 139.70 12.73 98.44
N CYS A 313 139.42 11.66 97.70
CA CYS A 313 140.01 10.34 97.95
C CYS A 313 141.53 10.31 97.67
N THR A 314 141.99 10.99 96.61
CA THR A 314 143.42 11.15 96.29
C THR A 314 144.14 11.94 97.38
N ILE A 315 143.57 13.03 97.89
CA ILE A 315 144.10 13.80 99.02
C ILE A 315 144.19 12.92 100.27
N ARG A 316 143.18 12.11 100.57
CA ARG A 316 143.20 11.14 101.69
C ARG A 316 144.31 10.09 101.53
N ILE A 317 144.46 9.50 100.34
CA ILE A 317 145.52 8.52 100.06
C ILE A 317 146.90 9.17 100.15
N GLN A 318 147.09 10.36 99.56
CA GLN A 318 148.35 11.10 99.65
C GLN A 318 148.68 11.49 101.10
N ALA A 319 147.71 11.92 101.90
CA ALA A 319 147.90 12.25 103.31
C ALA A 319 148.24 10.99 104.14
N TRP A 320 147.55 9.88 103.89
CA TRP A 320 147.89 8.58 104.48
C TRP A 320 149.32 8.17 104.12
N TRP A 321 149.71 8.28 102.84
CA TRP A 321 151.02 7.84 102.37
C TRP A 321 152.16 8.75 102.84
N ARG A 322 151.96 10.08 102.89
CA ARG A 322 152.86 11.02 103.58
C ARG A 322 153.02 10.63 105.06
N GLY A 323 151.92 10.31 105.75
CA GLY A 323 151.94 9.84 107.14
C GLY A 323 152.64 8.48 107.31
N VAL A 324 152.52 7.56 106.34
CA VAL A 324 153.24 6.28 106.36
C VAL A 324 154.73 6.47 106.07
N MET A 325 155.13 7.32 105.13
CA MET A 325 156.54 7.63 104.88
C MET A 325 157.23 8.17 106.13
N VAL A 326 156.57 9.08 106.86
CA VAL A 326 157.05 9.59 108.15
C VAL A 326 157.13 8.48 109.21
N ARG A 327 156.05 7.71 109.42
CA ARG A 327 156.01 6.65 110.46
C ARG A 327 156.93 5.46 110.20
N ARG A 328 157.11 5.06 108.94
CA ARG A 328 158.01 3.95 108.54
C ARG A 328 159.42 4.41 108.15
N LYS A 329 159.74 5.71 108.28
CA LYS A 329 161.06 6.30 107.97
C LYS A 329 161.55 5.99 106.54
N LEU A 330 160.63 6.07 105.57
CA LEU A 330 160.89 5.83 104.16
C LEU A 330 161.17 7.16 103.42
N GLY A 331 162.01 7.11 102.39
CA GLY A 331 162.40 8.30 101.64
C GLY A 331 163.25 9.29 102.47
N PRO A 332 163.04 10.61 102.34
CA PRO A 332 163.84 11.65 103.01
C PRO A 332 163.87 11.60 104.55
N TYR A 333 163.01 10.80 105.18
CA TYR A 333 162.89 10.67 106.63
C TYR A 333 163.70 9.49 107.21
N ARG A 334 164.59 8.88 106.40
CA ARG A 334 165.52 7.83 106.85
C ARG A 334 166.72 8.47 107.57
N PRO A 335 166.96 8.19 108.88
CA PRO A 335 168.07 8.80 109.61
C PRO A 335 169.43 8.23 109.15
N GLU A 336 170.39 9.12 108.90
CA GLU A 336 171.75 8.77 108.47
C GLU A 336 172.63 8.29 109.63
N GLU A 337 173.26 7.12 109.47
CA GLU A 337 174.28 6.63 110.42
C GLU A 337 175.66 7.26 110.15
N LYS A 338 176.20 7.96 111.16
CA LYS A 338 177.56 8.50 111.13
C LYS A 338 178.59 7.37 111.16
N LYS A 339 179.49 7.29 110.16
CA LYS A 339 180.71 6.44 110.22
C LYS A 339 181.99 7.26 110.05
N LYS A 340 183.02 6.94 110.85
CA LYS A 340 184.29 7.67 110.93
C LYS A 340 185.31 7.19 109.87
N LYS A 341 186.23 8.10 109.51
CA LYS A 341 187.46 7.93 108.70
C LYS A 341 188.31 6.72 109.17
N ARG A 342 189.17 6.03 108.38
CA ARG A 342 190.22 6.36 107.36
C ARG A 342 190.65 5.01 106.67
N PRO A 343 191.57 4.88 105.68
CA PRO A 343 192.54 5.86 105.15
C PRO A 343 192.49 6.21 103.63
N VAL A 344 193.45 5.77 102.78
CA VAL A 344 194.17 6.67 101.82
C VAL A 344 194.75 6.00 100.53
N LYS A 345 194.65 6.68 99.36
CA LYS A 345 195.37 6.53 98.03
C LYS A 345 195.06 5.27 97.16
N THR A 346 195.06 5.28 95.81
CA THR A 346 195.85 6.06 94.81
C THR A 346 195.23 6.03 93.39
N LYS A 347 195.44 7.09 92.56
CA LYS A 347 195.35 7.17 91.06
C LYS A 347 193.97 6.86 90.42
N LYS A 348 193.57 7.48 89.31
CA LYS A 348 194.33 8.17 88.24
C LYS A 348 193.74 9.54 87.93
#